data_AF-K0XF63-F1
#
_entry.id   AF-K0XF63-F1
#
_cell.length_a   1.000
_cell.length_b   1.000
_cell.length_c   1.000
_cell.angle_alpha   90.00
_cell.angle_beta   90.00
_cell.angle_gamma   90.00
#
_symmetry.space_group_name_H-M   'P 1'
#
loop_
_entity.id
_entity.type
_entity.pdbx_description
1 polymer ?
#
loop_
_entity_poly.entity_id
_entity_poly.type
_entity_poly.pdbx_seq_one_letter_code
_entity_poly.pdbx_strand_id
1 'polypeptide(L)'
;MKIEKIIAGGLSILLSVGVITFAPGNGMVTHAATPPNIASQGAALYNANTGEFLYEKEGNKQFFPASITKIMTTLLALEQADLDDTVVFSKSATTNLESGATNLGVVEGDRISVRDALYGTMLASANEVANGLAEHVGGSIPGFANMMNARAREIGAKNTNFVNPSGLNNQNHKTTAKDMALIAAEAFRNPNFRAIASTRYYTFPATQRNPATSIAMHHKMVQTNDNRYYPGVIGGKTGYTKSAGNTLVTCAERNGVRLVVVILKSQGTHYTDTRALLDYGFAIASTGGVDIASKDVSVKKSITGAAVQAAKKEVVARTESAQQAQVTNADSAKVDAAPKSIATSDVRAENYGPGMAPDIGWKESNGSWFYVKSDKTSARAEVLNINGKKYWFDADGKMAKGWRQDTSGSWYFMEDSGAMNSSGWLKYNGLWYYLGSDGKMLTNTTTPDGYTLNSDGVWVS
;
A
#
# COMPACT_ATOMS: atom_id res chain seq x y z
N MET A 1 -16.89 92.86 48.32
CA MET A 1 -18.33 92.55 48.27
C MET A 1 -18.51 91.35 47.34
N LYS A 2 -18.97 90.21 47.89
CA LYS A 2 -19.51 88.98 47.26
C LYS A 2 -18.53 88.12 46.42
N ILE A 3 -18.11 86.92 46.87
CA ILE A 3 -18.80 85.58 46.89
C ILE A 3 -18.91 85.02 45.45
N GLU A 4 -18.55 83.79 45.03
CA GLU A 4 -18.05 82.51 45.58
C GLU A 4 -17.88 81.53 44.38
N LYS A 5 -17.32 80.32 44.66
CA LYS A 5 -17.38 79.01 43.93
C LYS A 5 -16.20 78.68 43.01
N ILE A 6 -15.20 77.87 43.44
CA ILE A 6 -15.12 76.40 43.72
C ILE A 6 -15.04 75.56 42.43
N ILE A 7 -14.18 74.52 42.50
CA ILE A 7 -14.04 73.28 41.68
C ILE A 7 -12.84 73.35 40.71
N ALA A 8 -11.65 72.91 41.12
CA ALA A 8 -11.14 71.52 41.16
C ALA A 8 -10.80 70.93 39.78
N GLY A 9 -9.57 70.42 39.64
CA GLY A 9 -9.25 69.45 38.60
C GLY A 9 -7.84 69.55 38.02
N GLY A 10 -6.98 68.59 38.40
CA GLY A 10 -6.20 67.86 37.41
C GLY A 10 -4.78 68.36 37.09
N LEU A 11 -3.82 67.79 37.82
CA LEU A 11 -2.41 67.72 37.46
C LEU A 11 -2.26 66.84 36.19
N SER A 12 -1.98 67.43 35.04
CA SER A 12 -1.67 66.69 33.80
C SER A 12 -0.16 66.53 33.62
N ILE A 13 0.32 65.30 33.85
CA ILE A 13 1.65 64.82 33.47
C ILE A 13 1.62 64.54 31.96
N LEU A 14 2.43 65.28 31.20
CA LEU A 14 2.68 65.05 29.78
C LEU A 14 3.50 63.77 29.60
N LEU A 15 2.82 62.65 29.28
CA LEU A 15 3.46 61.46 28.71
C LEU A 15 3.58 61.65 27.20
N SER A 16 4.81 61.82 26.70
CA SER A 16 5.13 61.79 25.28
C SER A 16 4.99 60.36 24.75
N VAL A 17 3.86 60.03 24.14
CA VAL A 17 3.67 58.81 23.36
C VAL A 17 4.38 59.01 22.02
N GLY A 18 5.53 58.36 21.85
CA GLY A 18 6.14 58.19 20.53
C GLY A 18 5.22 57.32 19.68
N VAL A 19 4.57 57.92 18.68
CA VAL A 19 3.82 57.21 17.67
C VAL A 19 4.82 56.45 16.80
N ILE A 20 4.98 55.16 17.07
CA ILE A 20 5.59 54.23 16.10
C ILE A 20 4.59 54.11 14.96
N THR A 21 4.83 54.85 13.88
CA THR A 21 4.16 54.61 12.61
C THR A 21 4.58 53.23 12.11
N PHE A 22 3.74 52.23 12.32
CA PHE A 22 3.81 51.00 11.56
C PHE A 22 3.54 51.38 10.10
N ALA A 23 4.60 51.42 9.29
CA ALA A 23 4.42 51.26 7.85
C ALA A 23 3.62 49.97 7.65
N PRO A 24 2.55 49.95 6.83
CA PRO A 24 1.97 48.70 6.42
C PRO A 24 3.11 47.93 5.76
N GLY A 25 3.59 46.89 6.43
CA GLY A 25 4.56 45.99 5.84
C GLY A 25 3.99 45.59 4.48
N ASN A 26 4.79 45.74 3.42
CA ASN A 26 4.47 45.20 2.12
C ASN A 26 4.05 43.75 2.34
N GLY A 27 2.73 43.51 2.39
CA GLY A 27 2.21 42.17 2.34
C GLY A 27 2.80 41.60 1.07
N MET A 28 3.70 40.63 1.22
CA MET A 28 4.07 39.79 0.11
C MET A 28 2.75 39.22 -0.39
N VAL A 29 2.26 39.79 -1.49
CA VAL A 29 1.18 39.21 -2.24
C VAL A 29 1.77 37.93 -2.79
N THR A 30 1.66 36.84 -2.03
CA THR A 30 1.85 35.50 -2.56
C THR A 30 0.76 35.35 -3.60
N HIS A 31 1.06 35.65 -4.85
CA HIS A 31 0.23 35.20 -5.95
C HIS A 31 0.26 33.68 -5.88
N ALA A 32 -0.78 33.10 -5.26
CA ALA A 32 -1.02 31.67 -5.33
C ALA A 32 -1.02 31.32 -6.81
N ALA A 33 -0.03 30.53 -7.24
CA ALA A 33 0.06 30.08 -8.62
C ALA A 33 -1.30 29.50 -9.00
N THR A 34 -1.84 29.85 -10.18
CA THR A 34 -3.12 29.31 -10.61
C THR A 34 -2.92 27.83 -10.98
N PRO A 35 -3.70 26.89 -10.39
CA PRO A 35 -3.61 25.48 -10.75
C PRO A 35 -3.84 25.27 -12.25
N PRO A 36 -3.03 24.44 -12.94
CA PRO A 36 -3.19 24.22 -14.36
C PRO A 36 -4.46 23.40 -14.65
N ASN A 37 -5.10 23.70 -15.78
CA ASN A 37 -6.15 22.84 -16.33
C ASN A 37 -5.50 21.72 -17.17
N ILE A 38 -5.74 20.47 -16.80
CA ILE A 38 -5.19 19.29 -17.47
C ILE A 38 -6.28 18.45 -18.12
N ALA A 39 -5.96 17.76 -19.21
CA ALA A 39 -6.93 16.95 -19.95
C ALA A 39 -7.14 15.55 -19.35
N SER A 40 -6.12 15.00 -18.65
CA SER A 40 -6.20 13.68 -18.00
C SER A 40 -7.35 13.58 -17.00
N GLN A 41 -7.96 12.40 -16.86
CA GLN A 41 -9.14 12.24 -16.01
C GLN A 41 -8.81 12.13 -14.52
N GLY A 42 -7.66 11.55 -14.18
CA GLY A 42 -7.16 11.49 -12.80
C GLY A 42 -5.75 12.04 -12.72
N ALA A 43 -5.45 12.81 -11.67
CA ALA A 43 -4.11 13.28 -11.40
C ALA A 43 -3.87 13.62 -9.92
N ALA A 44 -2.61 13.56 -9.52
CA ALA A 44 -2.13 14.05 -8.24
C ALA A 44 -0.72 14.65 -8.41
N LEU A 45 -0.45 15.74 -7.70
CA LEU A 45 0.88 16.31 -7.50
C LEU A 45 1.17 16.30 -6.01
N TYR A 46 2.23 15.59 -5.63
CA TYR A 46 2.59 15.34 -4.24
C TYR A 46 3.99 15.87 -3.94
N ASN A 47 4.12 16.63 -2.87
CA ASN A 47 5.42 17.05 -2.34
C ASN A 47 5.94 15.97 -1.38
N ALA A 48 6.95 15.22 -1.83
CA ALA A 48 7.48 14.10 -1.06
C ALA A 48 8.33 14.54 0.16
N ASN A 49 8.72 15.81 0.25
CA ASN A 49 9.42 16.34 1.43
C ASN A 49 8.43 16.68 2.56
N THR A 50 7.29 17.29 2.23
CA THR A 50 6.32 17.78 3.23
C THR A 50 5.18 16.80 3.49
N GLY A 51 4.90 15.91 2.53
CA GLY A 51 3.77 15.00 2.59
C GLY A 51 2.45 15.59 2.10
N GLU A 52 2.49 16.75 1.44
CA GLU A 52 1.31 17.49 1.01
C GLU A 52 0.94 17.23 -0.46
N PHE A 53 -0.36 17.16 -0.73
CA PHE A 53 -0.89 17.19 -2.09
C PHE A 53 -1.09 18.64 -2.53
N LEU A 54 -0.33 19.08 -3.53
CA LEU A 54 -0.38 20.45 -4.07
C LEU A 54 -1.47 20.59 -5.17
N TYR A 55 -1.85 19.49 -5.80
CA TYR A 55 -2.91 19.40 -6.79
C TYR A 55 -3.55 18.03 -6.78
N GLU A 56 -4.87 17.98 -6.94
CA GLU A 56 -5.63 16.75 -7.13
C GLU A 56 -6.72 16.95 -8.18
N LYS A 57 -6.91 15.96 -9.05
CA LYS A 57 -8.08 15.82 -9.93
C LYS A 57 -8.56 14.40 -9.85
N GLU A 58 -9.77 14.18 -9.36
CA GLU A 58 -10.32 12.83 -9.10
C GLU A 58 -9.35 11.97 -8.26
N GLY A 59 -8.69 12.58 -7.27
CA GLY A 59 -7.54 11.99 -6.56
C GLY A 59 -7.80 10.62 -5.92
N ASN A 60 -9.02 10.40 -5.43
CA ASN A 60 -9.48 9.16 -4.79
C ASN A 60 -10.26 8.22 -5.73
N LYS A 61 -10.51 8.62 -6.99
CA LYS A 61 -11.24 7.79 -7.94
C LYS A 61 -10.35 6.64 -8.41
N GLN A 62 -10.93 5.45 -8.49
CA GLN A 62 -10.21 4.27 -8.95
C GLN A 62 -10.08 4.23 -10.48
N PHE A 63 -8.86 4.00 -10.95
CA PHE A 63 -8.52 3.78 -12.35
C PHE A 63 -7.73 2.49 -12.51
N PHE A 64 -7.64 1.99 -13.75
CA PHE A 64 -6.68 0.95 -14.09
C PHE A 64 -5.27 1.58 -14.16
N PRO A 65 -4.27 1.07 -13.43
CA PRO A 65 -2.92 1.64 -13.41
C PRO A 65 -2.11 1.35 -14.69
N ALA A 66 -2.39 0.26 -15.41
CA ALA A 66 -1.47 -0.29 -16.39
C ALA A 66 -0.05 -0.46 -15.80
N SER A 67 1.00 -0.33 -16.61
CA SER A 67 2.37 -0.65 -16.18
C SER A 67 3.00 0.24 -15.10
N ILE A 68 2.34 1.30 -14.62
CA ILE A 68 2.84 2.02 -13.43
C ILE A 68 2.80 1.15 -12.17
N THR A 69 2.01 0.06 -12.18
CA THR A 69 2.05 -1.04 -11.20
C THR A 69 3.47 -1.54 -10.91
N LYS A 70 4.33 -1.55 -11.93
CA LYS A 70 5.71 -2.05 -11.82
C LYS A 70 6.59 -1.22 -10.87
N ILE A 71 6.15 -0.03 -10.45
CA ILE A 71 6.78 0.73 -9.35
C ILE A 71 6.71 -0.06 -8.04
N MET A 72 5.52 -0.56 -7.66
CA MET A 72 5.36 -1.38 -6.45
C MET A 72 6.12 -2.71 -6.58
N THR A 73 6.10 -3.33 -7.76
CA THR A 73 6.87 -4.56 -8.02
C THR A 73 8.36 -4.35 -7.80
N THR A 74 8.91 -3.27 -8.34
CA THR A 74 10.33 -2.94 -8.21
C THR A 74 10.70 -2.56 -6.78
N LEU A 75 9.81 -1.83 -6.08
CA LEU A 75 9.99 -1.51 -4.66
C LEU A 75 10.11 -2.79 -3.82
N LEU A 76 9.15 -3.70 -3.94
CA LEU A 76 9.17 -4.94 -3.16
C LEU A 76 10.35 -5.83 -3.48
N ALA A 77 10.72 -5.97 -4.76
CA ALA A 77 11.89 -6.75 -5.12
C ALA A 77 13.18 -6.17 -4.50
N LEU A 78 13.32 -4.85 -4.45
CA LEU A 78 14.45 -4.18 -3.78
C LEU A 78 14.42 -4.32 -2.25
N GLU A 79 13.25 -4.54 -1.65
CA GLU A 79 13.09 -4.71 -0.20
C GLU A 79 13.28 -6.16 0.25
N GLN A 80 13.09 -7.14 -0.63
CA GLN A 80 12.90 -8.55 -0.27
C GLN A 80 13.86 -9.53 -0.94
N ALA A 81 14.67 -9.10 -1.91
CA ALA A 81 15.63 -9.96 -2.60
C ALA A 81 17.01 -9.31 -2.71
N ASP A 82 18.04 -10.16 -2.78
CA ASP A 82 19.39 -9.70 -3.08
C ASP A 82 19.53 -9.44 -4.58
N LEU A 83 20.21 -8.35 -4.95
CA LEU A 83 20.33 -7.95 -6.36
C LEU A 83 21.08 -8.96 -7.24
N ASP A 84 21.90 -9.80 -6.61
CA ASP A 84 22.69 -10.85 -7.24
C ASP A 84 21.96 -12.21 -7.28
N ASP A 85 20.77 -12.32 -6.67
CA ASP A 85 19.95 -13.52 -6.77
C ASP A 85 19.54 -13.80 -8.21
N THR A 86 19.37 -15.10 -8.50
CA THR A 86 18.94 -15.55 -9.82
C THR A 86 17.43 -15.77 -9.86
N VAL A 87 16.76 -14.99 -10.71
CA VAL A 87 15.38 -15.24 -11.13
C VAL A 87 15.39 -16.36 -12.16
N VAL A 88 14.69 -17.46 -11.86
CA VAL A 88 14.48 -18.59 -12.79
C VAL A 88 13.08 -18.48 -13.37
N PHE A 89 13.00 -18.35 -14.68
CA PHE A 89 11.74 -18.09 -15.37
C PHE A 89 10.94 -19.37 -15.56
N SER A 90 9.74 -19.42 -14.99
CA SER A 90 8.80 -20.51 -15.22
C SER A 90 8.07 -20.37 -16.57
N LYS A 91 7.41 -21.45 -16.98
CA LYS A 91 6.46 -21.39 -18.09
C LYS A 91 5.35 -20.37 -17.83
N SER A 92 4.78 -20.36 -16.63
CA SER A 92 3.67 -19.45 -16.28
C SER A 92 4.09 -17.99 -16.38
N ALA A 93 5.28 -17.64 -15.89
CA ALA A 93 5.79 -16.28 -15.96
C ALA A 93 5.87 -15.77 -17.41
N THR A 94 6.30 -16.64 -18.33
CA THR A 94 6.62 -16.29 -19.72
C THR A 94 5.46 -16.44 -20.69
N THR A 95 4.43 -17.23 -20.37
CA THR A 95 3.25 -17.41 -21.24
C THR A 95 1.99 -16.70 -20.74
N ASN A 96 1.92 -16.24 -19.48
CA ASN A 96 0.76 -15.52 -18.94
C ASN A 96 0.77 -14.04 -19.36
N LEU A 97 0.69 -13.81 -20.67
CA LEU A 97 0.75 -12.50 -21.30
C LEU A 97 -0.46 -12.28 -22.20
N GLU A 98 -1.03 -11.08 -22.15
CA GLU A 98 -2.07 -10.66 -23.10
C GLU A 98 -1.46 -10.40 -24.48
N SER A 99 -2.27 -10.55 -25.55
CA SER A 99 -1.83 -10.20 -26.90
C SER A 99 -1.44 -8.71 -26.97
N GLY A 100 -0.25 -8.42 -27.52
CA GLY A 100 0.30 -7.08 -27.59
C GLY A 100 0.98 -6.58 -26.30
N ALA A 101 1.11 -7.42 -25.28
CA ALA A 101 1.87 -7.10 -24.07
C ALA A 101 3.37 -6.91 -24.38
N THR A 102 3.96 -5.83 -23.85
CA THR A 102 5.40 -5.58 -23.94
C THR A 102 6.20 -6.69 -23.26
N ASN A 103 7.25 -7.15 -23.92
CA ASN A 103 8.13 -8.22 -23.46
C ASN A 103 9.55 -8.05 -24.01
N LEU A 104 10.50 -8.82 -23.48
CA LEU A 104 11.90 -8.95 -23.89
C LEU A 104 12.20 -10.36 -24.44
N GLY A 105 11.17 -11.17 -24.70
CA GLY A 105 11.32 -12.51 -25.24
C GLY A 105 12.01 -13.50 -24.29
N VAL A 106 11.89 -13.29 -22.97
CA VAL A 106 12.33 -14.26 -21.96
C VAL A 106 11.44 -15.50 -22.03
N VAL A 107 12.04 -16.67 -21.93
CA VAL A 107 11.36 -17.98 -22.02
C VAL A 107 11.61 -18.84 -20.79
N GLU A 108 10.83 -19.92 -20.66
CA GLU A 108 11.00 -20.90 -19.58
C GLU A 108 12.46 -21.39 -19.50
N GLY A 109 12.97 -21.46 -18.28
CA GLY A 109 14.34 -21.87 -17.98
C GLY A 109 15.39 -20.77 -18.07
N ASP A 110 15.06 -19.58 -18.59
CA ASP A 110 15.98 -18.45 -18.55
C ASP A 110 16.36 -18.11 -17.10
N ARG A 111 17.59 -17.62 -16.92
CA ARG A 111 18.18 -17.28 -15.63
C ARG A 111 18.74 -15.87 -15.71
N ILE A 112 18.18 -14.95 -14.94
CA ILE A 112 18.53 -13.51 -14.99
C ILE A 112 18.71 -13.01 -13.57
N SER A 113 19.69 -12.15 -13.32
CA SER A 113 19.87 -11.57 -11.98
C SER A 113 18.66 -10.71 -11.60
N VAL A 114 18.35 -10.59 -10.30
CA VAL A 114 17.31 -9.66 -9.82
C VAL A 114 17.59 -8.25 -10.32
N ARG A 115 18.86 -7.81 -10.30
CA ARG A 115 19.29 -6.52 -10.86
C ARG A 115 18.85 -6.33 -12.31
N ASP A 116 19.23 -7.25 -13.20
CA ASP A 116 18.90 -7.19 -14.63
C ASP A 116 17.38 -7.22 -14.85
N ALA A 117 16.67 -8.05 -14.07
CA ALA A 117 15.22 -8.15 -14.13
C ALA A 117 14.53 -6.83 -13.72
N LEU A 118 15.05 -6.12 -12.72
CA LEU A 118 14.53 -4.80 -12.34
C LEU A 118 14.74 -3.76 -13.44
N TYR A 119 15.88 -3.77 -14.12
CA TYR A 119 16.11 -2.93 -15.29
C TYR A 119 15.16 -3.26 -16.45
N GLY A 120 14.97 -4.55 -16.77
CA GLY A 120 14.00 -4.98 -17.79
C GLY A 120 12.56 -4.58 -17.46
N THR A 121 12.20 -4.66 -16.17
CA THR A 121 10.88 -4.29 -15.65
C THR A 121 10.62 -2.78 -15.76
N MET A 122 11.59 -1.94 -15.39
CA MET A 122 11.40 -0.49 -15.37
C MET A 122 11.61 0.17 -16.74
N LEU A 123 12.65 -0.20 -17.49
CA LEU A 123 12.98 0.46 -18.76
C LEU A 123 12.11 -0.02 -19.91
N ALA A 124 12.06 -1.34 -20.13
CA ALA A 124 11.33 -1.97 -21.23
C ALA A 124 9.88 -2.34 -20.87
N SER A 125 9.51 -2.26 -19.58
CA SER A 125 8.16 -2.59 -19.12
C SER A 125 7.77 -4.06 -19.38
N ALA A 126 8.74 -4.96 -19.43
CA ALA A 126 8.54 -6.37 -19.74
C ALA A 126 7.65 -7.05 -18.70
N ASN A 127 6.58 -7.71 -19.15
CA ASN A 127 5.55 -8.25 -18.26
C ASN A 127 5.95 -9.59 -17.67
N GLU A 128 6.57 -10.45 -18.48
CA GLU A 128 7.14 -11.73 -18.07
C GLU A 128 8.28 -11.56 -17.08
N VAL A 129 9.10 -10.51 -17.22
CA VAL A 129 10.16 -10.15 -16.26
C VAL A 129 9.56 -9.77 -14.91
N ALA A 130 8.48 -8.98 -14.91
CA ALA A 130 7.76 -8.67 -13.68
C ALA A 130 7.09 -9.91 -13.06
N ASN A 131 6.58 -10.83 -13.87
CA ASN A 131 6.03 -12.10 -13.39
C ASN A 131 7.12 -12.99 -12.76
N GLY A 132 8.30 -13.09 -13.39
CA GLY A 132 9.44 -13.84 -12.85
C GLY A 132 9.93 -13.27 -11.53
N LEU A 133 10.06 -11.94 -11.41
CA LEU A 133 10.35 -11.28 -10.13
C LEU A 133 9.30 -11.58 -9.06
N ALA A 134 8.01 -11.58 -9.43
CA ALA A 134 6.93 -11.89 -8.51
C ALA A 134 6.96 -13.35 -8.03
N GLU A 135 7.24 -14.30 -8.92
CA GLU A 135 7.42 -15.70 -8.54
C GLU A 135 8.66 -15.90 -7.66
N HIS A 136 9.76 -15.20 -7.94
CA HIS A 136 10.99 -15.26 -7.15
C HIS A 136 10.79 -14.72 -5.73
N VAL A 137 10.19 -13.54 -5.59
CA VAL A 137 10.04 -12.85 -4.30
C VAL A 137 8.84 -13.37 -3.50
N GLY A 138 7.70 -13.54 -4.17
CA GLY A 138 6.43 -13.91 -3.52
C GLY A 138 6.07 -15.39 -3.62
N GLY A 139 6.95 -16.22 -4.17
CA GLY A 139 6.74 -17.65 -4.48
C GLY A 139 5.73 -17.92 -5.59
N SER A 140 4.87 -16.95 -5.90
CA SER A 140 3.83 -17.01 -6.94
C SER A 140 3.29 -15.60 -7.23
N ILE A 141 2.64 -15.42 -8.38
CA ILE A 141 1.96 -14.16 -8.71
C ILE A 141 0.92 -13.75 -7.65
N PRO A 142 0.03 -14.63 -7.16
CA PRO A 142 -0.91 -14.28 -6.08
C PRO A 142 -0.21 -13.96 -4.75
N GLY A 143 0.83 -14.72 -4.39
CA GLY A 143 1.63 -14.47 -3.19
C GLY A 143 2.27 -13.08 -3.22
N PHE A 144 2.87 -12.72 -4.34
CA PHE A 144 3.43 -11.40 -4.55
C PHE A 144 2.36 -10.29 -4.56
N ALA A 145 1.20 -10.52 -5.19
CA ALA A 145 0.10 -9.55 -5.17
C ALA A 145 -0.39 -9.26 -3.73
N ASN A 146 -0.40 -10.28 -2.85
CA ASN A 146 -0.70 -10.08 -1.43
C ASN A 146 0.33 -9.16 -0.75
N MET A 147 1.62 -9.34 -1.06
CA MET A 147 2.70 -8.48 -0.57
C MET A 147 2.53 -7.04 -1.08
N MET A 148 2.21 -6.86 -2.37
CA MET A 148 1.95 -5.54 -2.95
C MET A 148 0.81 -4.81 -2.23
N ASN A 149 -0.27 -5.52 -1.90
CA ASN A 149 -1.41 -4.95 -1.18
C ASN A 149 -1.10 -4.68 0.30
N ALA A 150 -0.31 -5.54 0.96
CA ALA A 150 0.15 -5.29 2.32
C ALA A 150 1.01 -4.03 2.38
N ARG A 151 2.00 -3.92 1.49
CA ARG A 151 2.87 -2.76 1.39
C ARG A 151 2.12 -1.48 1.03
N ALA A 152 1.14 -1.56 0.13
CA ALA A 152 0.26 -0.42 -0.16
C ALA A 152 -0.50 0.06 1.09
N ARG A 153 -1.04 -0.84 1.91
CA ARG A 153 -1.72 -0.47 3.17
C ARG A 153 -0.78 0.19 4.18
N GLU A 154 0.45 -0.31 4.32
CA GLU A 154 1.48 0.27 5.19
C GLU A 154 1.84 1.70 4.79
N ILE A 155 1.95 1.95 3.49
CA ILE A 155 2.24 3.28 2.91
C ILE A 155 1.02 4.22 3.02
N GLY A 156 -0.17 3.70 3.35
CA GLY A 156 -1.42 4.46 3.42
C GLY A 156 -2.20 4.53 2.10
N ALA A 157 -1.78 3.81 1.07
CA ALA A 157 -2.48 3.63 -0.21
C ALA A 157 -3.64 2.64 -0.07
N LYS A 158 -4.69 3.03 0.66
CA LYS A 158 -5.79 2.17 1.10
C LYS A 158 -6.87 1.90 0.04
N ASN A 159 -6.87 2.65 -1.06
CA ASN A 159 -7.85 2.54 -2.15
C ASN A 159 -7.27 1.80 -3.37
N THR A 160 -6.18 1.07 -3.18
CA THR A 160 -5.45 0.32 -4.20
C THR A 160 -5.61 -1.18 -3.97
N ASN A 161 -5.79 -1.90 -5.08
CA ASN A 161 -5.77 -3.36 -5.10
C ASN A 161 -4.97 -3.84 -6.31
N PHE A 162 -3.87 -4.54 -6.04
CA PHE A 162 -3.05 -5.23 -7.01
C PHE A 162 -3.45 -6.70 -7.07
N VAL A 163 -3.50 -7.25 -8.29
CA VAL A 163 -3.76 -8.69 -8.52
C VAL A 163 -2.65 -9.37 -9.33
N ASN A 164 -1.71 -8.58 -9.85
CA ASN A 164 -0.59 -9.04 -10.67
C ASN A 164 0.56 -8.01 -10.58
N PRO A 165 1.81 -8.36 -10.92
CA PRO A 165 2.97 -7.48 -10.77
C PRO A 165 3.17 -6.51 -11.95
N SER A 166 2.38 -6.64 -13.00
CA SER A 166 2.69 -6.05 -14.30
C SER A 166 1.74 -4.93 -14.70
N GLY A 167 0.52 -4.93 -14.18
CA GLY A 167 -0.57 -4.04 -14.59
C GLY A 167 -1.34 -4.50 -15.81
N LEU A 168 -1.20 -5.78 -16.20
CA LEU A 168 -2.09 -6.42 -17.18
C LEU A 168 -3.55 -6.35 -16.71
N ASN A 169 -4.49 -6.37 -17.66
CA ASN A 169 -5.87 -5.99 -17.42
C ASN A 169 -6.58 -6.99 -16.50
N ASN A 170 -7.14 -6.47 -15.42
CA ASN A 170 -8.03 -7.22 -14.55
C ASN A 170 -8.97 -6.21 -13.87
N GLN A 171 -10.27 -6.54 -13.77
CA GLN A 171 -11.28 -5.63 -13.24
C GLN A 171 -11.01 -5.19 -11.81
N ASN A 172 -10.41 -6.06 -10.99
CA ASN A 172 -10.06 -5.79 -9.61
C ASN A 172 -8.67 -5.13 -9.46
N HIS A 173 -7.89 -5.01 -10.54
CA HIS A 173 -6.57 -4.37 -10.50
C HIS A 173 -6.70 -2.85 -10.64
N LYS A 174 -6.73 -2.15 -9.52
CA LYS A 174 -7.10 -0.72 -9.44
C LYS A 174 -6.19 0.05 -8.50
N THR A 175 -6.04 1.34 -8.77
CA THR A 175 -5.39 2.31 -7.88
C THR A 175 -6.06 3.67 -8.01
N THR A 176 -5.65 4.63 -7.19
CA THR A 176 -6.04 6.05 -7.27
C THR A 176 -4.82 6.92 -7.57
N ALA A 177 -5.04 8.18 -7.96
CA ALA A 177 -3.92 9.08 -8.22
C ALA A 177 -3.13 9.38 -6.94
N LYS A 178 -3.82 9.54 -5.81
CA LYS A 178 -3.18 9.76 -4.50
C LYS A 178 -2.40 8.55 -4.03
N ASP A 179 -3.00 7.37 -4.07
CA ASP A 179 -2.37 6.14 -3.62
C ASP A 179 -1.09 5.85 -4.41
N MET A 180 -1.15 5.99 -5.73
CA MET A 180 0.02 5.78 -6.57
C MET A 180 1.09 6.86 -6.33
N ALA A 181 0.72 8.08 -5.94
CA ALA A 181 1.67 9.11 -5.57
C ALA A 181 2.40 8.76 -4.27
N LEU A 182 1.70 8.20 -3.27
CA LEU A 182 2.30 7.71 -2.03
C LEU A 182 3.24 6.52 -2.29
N ILE A 183 2.79 5.55 -3.08
CA ILE A 183 3.60 4.38 -3.49
C ILE A 183 4.88 4.83 -4.20
N ALA A 184 4.75 5.76 -5.14
CA ALA A 184 5.91 6.29 -5.85
C ALA A 184 6.82 7.09 -4.91
N ALA A 185 6.27 7.95 -4.05
CA ALA A 185 7.07 8.70 -3.08
C ALA A 185 7.90 7.76 -2.20
N GLU A 186 7.32 6.66 -1.71
CA GLU A 186 8.04 5.63 -0.95
C GLU A 186 9.13 4.97 -1.79
N ALA A 187 8.81 4.54 -3.01
CA ALA A 187 9.78 3.91 -3.91
C ALA A 187 10.98 4.83 -4.20
N PHE A 188 10.72 6.13 -4.44
CA PHE A 188 11.76 7.12 -4.69
C PHE A 188 12.59 7.50 -3.45
N ARG A 189 12.27 7.01 -2.23
CA ARG A 189 13.18 7.09 -1.07
C ARG A 189 14.37 6.16 -1.21
N ASN A 190 14.20 5.02 -1.88
CA ASN A 190 15.26 4.04 -2.09
C ASN A 190 16.27 4.49 -3.16
N PRO A 191 17.58 4.62 -2.86
CA PRO A 191 18.58 5.06 -3.83
C PRO A 191 18.75 4.10 -5.02
N ASN A 192 18.60 2.79 -4.81
CA ASN A 192 18.69 1.79 -5.88
C ASN A 192 17.50 1.93 -6.84
N PHE A 193 16.30 2.19 -6.31
CA PHE A 193 15.13 2.48 -7.15
C PHE A 193 15.38 3.71 -8.03
N ARG A 194 15.93 4.79 -7.47
CA ARG A 194 16.27 6.00 -8.23
C ARG A 194 17.32 5.72 -9.33
N ALA A 195 18.34 4.92 -9.02
CA ALA A 195 19.35 4.54 -10.01
C ALA A 195 18.72 3.80 -11.19
N ILE A 196 17.83 2.84 -10.94
CA ILE A 196 17.11 2.09 -11.98
C ILE A 196 16.16 3.02 -12.75
N ALA A 197 15.31 3.78 -12.05
CA ALA A 197 14.26 4.61 -12.65
C ALA A 197 14.78 5.81 -13.46
N SER A 198 16.02 6.25 -13.23
CA SER A 198 16.68 7.34 -13.98
C SER A 198 17.57 6.84 -15.13
N THR A 199 17.80 5.53 -15.22
CA THR A 199 18.68 4.97 -16.26
C THR A 199 18.02 5.10 -17.64
N ARG A 200 18.77 5.65 -18.61
CA ARG A 200 18.29 5.88 -19.99
C ARG A 200 18.43 4.66 -20.90
N TYR A 201 19.53 3.94 -20.75
CA TYR A 201 19.89 2.75 -21.52
C TYR A 201 20.54 1.73 -20.60
N TYR A 202 20.27 0.45 -20.85
CA TYR A 202 20.84 -0.66 -20.11
C TYR A 202 21.12 -1.83 -21.05
N THR A 203 22.24 -2.52 -20.87
CA THR A 203 22.51 -3.77 -21.60
C THR A 203 21.83 -4.91 -20.86
N PHE A 204 20.68 -5.34 -21.35
CA PHE A 204 19.99 -6.51 -20.86
C PHE A 204 20.76 -7.78 -21.25
N PRO A 205 20.94 -8.75 -20.34
CA PRO A 205 21.77 -9.92 -20.60
C PRO A 205 21.20 -10.80 -21.70
N ALA A 206 22.05 -11.69 -22.24
CA ALA A 206 21.61 -12.70 -23.17
C ALA A 206 20.65 -13.69 -22.48
N THR A 207 19.65 -14.12 -23.23
CA THR A 207 18.72 -15.19 -22.85
C THR A 207 18.90 -16.39 -23.78
N GLN A 208 18.18 -17.49 -23.55
CA GLN A 208 18.26 -18.66 -24.44
C GLN A 208 17.94 -18.34 -25.90
N ARG A 209 17.06 -17.35 -26.15
CA ARG A 209 16.62 -17.00 -27.52
C ARG A 209 17.24 -15.72 -28.08
N ASN A 210 17.75 -14.84 -27.23
CA ASN A 210 18.18 -13.51 -27.65
C ASN A 210 19.61 -13.23 -27.14
N PRO A 211 20.48 -12.64 -27.98
CA PRO A 211 21.75 -12.12 -27.49
C PRO A 211 21.52 -10.96 -26.53
N ALA A 212 22.55 -10.61 -25.76
CA ALA A 212 22.53 -9.41 -24.93
C ALA A 212 22.18 -8.18 -25.79
N THR A 213 21.27 -7.34 -25.30
CA THR A 213 20.70 -6.26 -26.11
C THR A 213 20.53 -4.98 -25.30
N SER A 214 20.70 -3.84 -25.95
CA SER A 214 20.45 -2.54 -25.32
C SER A 214 18.96 -2.25 -25.26
N ILE A 215 18.44 -2.08 -24.05
CA ILE A 215 17.07 -1.61 -23.80
C ILE A 215 17.09 -0.12 -23.43
N ALA A 216 16.05 0.61 -23.80
CA ALA A 216 15.93 2.04 -23.57
C ALA A 216 14.73 2.38 -22.67
N MET A 217 14.88 3.39 -21.83
CA MET A 217 13.79 3.90 -21.00
C MET A 217 12.63 4.42 -21.85
N HIS A 218 11.44 3.85 -21.62
CA HIS A 218 10.20 4.29 -22.26
C HIS A 218 9.75 5.69 -21.82
N HIS A 219 10.08 6.10 -20.59
CA HIS A 219 9.69 7.41 -20.06
C HIS A 219 10.53 8.53 -20.68
N LYS A 220 9.90 9.32 -21.55
CA LYS A 220 10.60 10.31 -22.40
C LYS A 220 11.07 11.56 -21.65
N MET A 221 10.54 11.86 -20.46
CA MET A 221 11.00 13.02 -19.69
C MET A 221 12.39 12.83 -19.07
N VAL A 222 12.90 11.59 -19.04
CA VAL A 222 14.27 11.25 -18.57
C VAL A 222 15.31 11.44 -19.68
N GLN A 223 14.88 11.44 -20.96
CA GLN A 223 15.76 11.43 -22.14
C GLN A 223 16.13 12.86 -22.55
N THR A 224 17.38 13.28 -22.37
CA THR A 224 17.82 14.67 -22.65
C THR A 224 17.75 15.08 -24.11
N ASN A 225 17.69 14.13 -25.04
CA ASN A 225 17.56 14.35 -26.48
C ASN A 225 16.11 14.28 -26.97
N ASP A 226 15.14 14.08 -26.09
CA ASP A 226 13.71 14.03 -26.43
C ASP A 226 13.05 15.40 -26.16
N ASN A 227 12.14 15.84 -27.02
CA ASN A 227 11.43 17.11 -26.84
C ASN A 227 10.55 17.15 -25.57
N ARG A 228 10.22 15.98 -25.01
CA ARG A 228 9.48 15.85 -23.75
C ARG A 228 10.39 15.90 -22.53
N TYR A 229 11.71 15.96 -22.68
CA TYR A 229 12.65 16.10 -21.57
C TYR A 229 12.20 17.18 -20.58
N TYR A 230 12.35 16.90 -19.29
CA TYR A 230 12.06 17.87 -18.24
C TYR A 230 13.24 17.94 -17.25
N PRO A 231 13.91 19.10 -17.12
CA PRO A 231 15.03 19.24 -16.20
C PRO A 231 14.65 18.90 -14.76
N GLY A 232 15.49 18.11 -14.09
CA GLY A 232 15.25 17.67 -12.72
C GLY A 232 14.41 16.39 -12.59
N VAL A 233 13.90 15.79 -13.67
CA VAL A 233 13.29 14.45 -13.58
C VAL A 233 14.35 13.43 -13.16
N ILE A 234 14.08 12.73 -12.06
CA ILE A 234 14.92 11.68 -11.47
C ILE A 234 14.37 10.27 -11.72
N GLY A 235 13.31 10.16 -12.53
CA GLY A 235 12.77 8.89 -12.99
C GLY A 235 11.25 8.88 -13.05
N GLY A 236 10.70 7.73 -13.42
CA GLY A 236 9.27 7.53 -13.51
C GLY A 236 8.90 6.21 -14.17
N LYS A 237 7.61 6.02 -14.43
CA LYS A 237 7.13 4.85 -15.16
C LYS A 237 5.93 5.21 -16.02
N THR A 238 5.97 4.79 -17.28
CA THR A 238 4.83 4.86 -18.21
C THR A 238 3.95 3.62 -18.10
N GLY A 239 2.68 3.76 -18.45
CA GLY A 239 1.76 2.64 -18.65
C GLY A 239 0.72 2.93 -19.72
N TYR A 240 0.27 1.87 -20.39
CA TYR A 240 -0.83 1.94 -21.34
C TYR A 240 -1.53 0.59 -21.44
N THR A 241 -2.86 0.62 -21.38
CA THR A 241 -3.74 -0.41 -21.96
C THR A 241 -4.94 0.31 -22.57
N LYS A 242 -5.70 -0.36 -23.45
CA LYS A 242 -6.93 0.23 -24.01
C LYS A 242 -7.90 0.68 -22.91
N SER A 243 -8.03 -0.11 -21.84
CA SER A 243 -8.90 0.18 -20.70
C SER A 243 -8.33 1.28 -19.80
N ALA A 244 -7.03 1.30 -19.56
CA ALA A 244 -6.37 2.28 -18.70
C ALA A 244 -6.19 3.65 -19.36
N GLY A 245 -6.10 3.72 -20.70
CA GLY A 245 -5.52 4.88 -21.37
C GLY A 245 -4.04 5.01 -21.04
N ASN A 246 -3.45 6.18 -21.31
CA ASN A 246 -2.08 6.45 -20.88
C ASN A 246 -2.06 6.78 -19.38
N THR A 247 -1.14 6.15 -18.68
CA THR A 247 -0.81 6.43 -17.29
C THR A 247 0.66 6.79 -17.18
N LEU A 248 0.99 7.70 -16.26
CA LEU A 248 2.36 8.16 -16.08
C LEU A 248 2.59 8.55 -14.62
N VAL A 249 3.67 8.03 -14.05
CA VAL A 249 4.24 8.53 -12.81
C VAL A 249 5.59 9.16 -13.12
N THR A 250 5.82 10.38 -12.66
CA THR A 250 7.09 11.10 -12.84
C THR A 250 7.53 11.68 -11.51
N CYS A 251 8.79 11.47 -11.13
CA CYS A 251 9.39 12.13 -9.98
C CYS A 251 10.46 13.11 -10.46
N ALA A 252 10.43 14.34 -9.95
CA ALA A 252 11.40 15.38 -10.24
C ALA A 252 11.89 16.05 -8.96
N GLU A 253 13.15 16.47 -8.97
CA GLU A 253 13.79 17.14 -7.85
C GLU A 253 14.53 18.39 -8.31
N ARG A 254 14.29 19.52 -7.62
CA ARG A 254 15.00 20.79 -7.82
C ARG A 254 15.16 21.49 -6.49
N ASN A 255 16.37 21.99 -6.20
CA ASN A 255 16.67 22.77 -4.99
C ASN A 255 16.19 22.10 -3.68
N GLY A 256 16.35 20.78 -3.56
CA GLY A 256 15.95 20.00 -2.38
C GLY A 256 14.45 19.67 -2.30
N VAL A 257 13.63 20.16 -3.24
CA VAL A 257 12.19 19.84 -3.32
C VAL A 257 11.98 18.70 -4.32
N ARG A 258 11.41 17.61 -3.85
CA ARG A 258 11.04 16.40 -4.59
C ARG A 258 9.54 16.33 -4.78
N LEU A 259 9.12 16.39 -6.04
CA LEU A 259 7.73 16.30 -6.45
C LEU A 259 7.46 14.98 -7.17
N VAL A 260 6.29 14.40 -6.90
CA VAL A 260 5.75 13.23 -7.60
C VAL A 260 4.47 13.64 -8.30
N VAL A 261 4.40 13.43 -9.60
CA VAL A 261 3.19 13.61 -10.40
C VAL A 261 2.68 12.26 -10.87
N VAL A 262 1.39 12.03 -10.69
CA VAL A 262 0.66 10.89 -11.22
C VAL A 262 -0.39 11.38 -12.20
N ILE A 263 -0.44 10.76 -13.37
CA ILE A 263 -1.46 10.94 -14.39
C ILE A 263 -2.15 9.60 -14.66
N LEU A 264 -3.48 9.60 -14.65
CA LEU A 264 -4.32 8.44 -14.92
C LEU A 264 -5.33 8.75 -16.04
N LYS A 265 -5.58 7.74 -16.87
CA LYS A 265 -6.61 7.76 -17.93
C LYS A 265 -6.48 8.96 -18.88
N SER A 266 -5.25 9.20 -19.34
CA SER A 266 -4.94 10.23 -20.33
C SER A 266 -5.11 9.75 -21.77
N GLN A 267 -5.60 10.62 -22.64
CA GLN A 267 -5.72 10.41 -24.08
C GLN A 267 -4.62 11.19 -24.83
N GLY A 268 -3.36 10.85 -24.58
CA GLY A 268 -2.21 11.41 -25.30
C GLY A 268 -1.56 12.65 -24.67
N THR A 269 -2.15 13.24 -23.63
CA THR A 269 -1.65 14.47 -22.97
C THR A 269 -0.78 14.23 -21.74
N HIS A 270 -0.58 12.98 -21.33
CA HIS A 270 0.10 12.64 -20.07
C HIS A 270 1.45 13.34 -19.86
N TYR A 271 2.25 13.56 -20.91
CA TYR A 271 3.49 14.33 -20.81
C TYR A 271 3.29 15.84 -20.65
N THR A 272 2.36 16.43 -21.40
CA THR A 272 2.06 17.87 -21.31
C THR A 272 1.38 18.21 -19.99
N ASP A 273 0.46 17.37 -19.53
CA ASP A 273 -0.22 17.50 -18.23
C ASP A 273 0.79 17.35 -17.08
N THR A 274 1.72 16.38 -17.18
CA THR A 274 2.78 16.20 -16.17
C THR A 274 3.69 17.42 -16.08
N ARG A 275 4.11 17.98 -17.23
CA ARG A 275 4.93 19.20 -17.27
C ARG A 275 4.23 20.36 -16.58
N ALA A 276 2.97 20.61 -16.90
CA ALA A 276 2.20 21.70 -16.32
C ALA A 276 2.08 21.56 -14.78
N LEU A 277 1.85 20.34 -14.28
CA LEU A 277 1.81 20.08 -12.84
C LEU A 277 3.18 20.25 -12.16
N LEU A 278 4.27 19.81 -12.79
CA LEU A 278 5.62 20.03 -12.25
C LEU A 278 5.97 21.51 -12.21
N ASP A 279 5.68 22.27 -13.28
CA ASP A 279 5.93 23.71 -13.34
C ASP A 279 5.14 24.46 -12.25
N TYR A 280 3.87 24.11 -12.08
CA TYR A 280 3.03 24.62 -11.00
C TYR A 280 3.58 24.27 -9.60
N GLY A 281 3.96 23.01 -9.37
CA GLY A 281 4.48 22.57 -8.08
C GLY A 281 5.79 23.24 -7.68
N PHE A 282 6.72 23.40 -8.63
CA PHE A 282 7.98 24.10 -8.36
C PHE A 282 7.78 25.61 -8.18
N ALA A 283 6.79 26.22 -8.83
CA ALA A 283 6.44 27.62 -8.60
C ALA A 283 5.84 27.85 -7.19
N ILE A 284 5.03 26.91 -6.68
CA ILE A 284 4.53 26.96 -5.30
C ILE A 284 5.70 26.77 -4.31
N ALA A 285 6.54 25.77 -4.56
CA ALA A 285 7.66 25.48 -3.67
C ALA A 285 8.69 26.62 -3.60
N SER A 286 8.83 27.45 -4.65
CA SER A 286 9.71 28.62 -4.66
C SER A 286 9.10 29.88 -4.05
N THR A 287 7.77 29.98 -3.94
CA THR A 287 7.06 31.19 -3.47
C THR A 287 6.58 31.11 -2.01
N GLY A 288 6.67 29.94 -1.37
CA GLY A 288 6.06 29.65 -0.07
C GLY A 288 6.97 29.12 1.04
N GLY A 289 8.26 29.48 1.07
CA GLY A 289 9.13 29.34 2.26
C GLY A 289 8.93 28.07 3.10
N VAL A 290 9.40 26.92 2.61
CA VAL A 290 9.78 25.84 3.52
C VAL A 290 11.24 26.09 3.85
N ASP A 291 11.53 26.53 5.08
CA ASP A 291 12.87 26.49 5.63
C ASP A 291 13.38 25.05 5.52
N ILE A 292 14.20 24.77 4.52
CA ILE A 292 14.99 23.55 4.40
C ILE A 292 16.19 23.72 5.34
N ALA A 293 15.90 23.83 6.63
CA ALA A 293 16.86 23.70 7.70
C ALA A 293 16.14 23.09 8.90
N SER A 294 16.65 21.96 9.39
CA SER A 294 16.25 21.29 10.65
C SER A 294 15.05 20.33 10.65
N LYS A 295 15.06 19.28 9.82
CA LYS A 295 14.45 17.99 10.24
C LYS A 295 15.34 16.76 10.16
N ASP A 296 16.57 16.88 9.67
CA ASP A 296 17.53 15.75 9.60
C ASP A 296 18.61 15.72 10.70
N VAL A 297 18.54 16.58 11.75
CA VAL A 297 19.60 16.62 12.79
C VAL A 297 19.11 16.38 14.23
N SER A 298 17.80 16.34 14.49
CA SER A 298 17.29 16.29 15.88
C SER A 298 16.79 14.92 16.33
N VAL A 299 17.50 13.83 16.03
CA VAL A 299 17.31 12.54 16.74
C VAL A 299 18.66 11.90 17.05
N LYS A 300 19.57 12.65 17.66
CA LYS A 300 20.59 12.06 18.53
C LYS A 300 20.75 12.94 19.77
N LYS A 301 20.46 12.31 20.92
CA LYS A 301 20.96 12.64 22.28
C LYS A 301 20.10 13.58 23.14
N SER A 302 19.13 13.01 23.86
CA SER A 302 18.98 13.19 25.33
C SER A 302 17.72 12.50 25.86
N ILE A 303 17.86 11.29 26.40
CA ILE A 303 16.98 10.83 27.49
C ILE A 303 17.92 10.45 28.65
N THR A 304 18.08 11.40 29.56
CA THR A 304 18.67 11.17 30.88
C THR A 304 17.65 10.46 31.78
N GLY A 305 18.14 9.52 32.60
CA GLY A 305 17.37 8.52 33.37
C GLY A 305 16.40 9.00 34.45
N ALA A 306 15.94 10.26 34.45
CA ALA A 306 14.97 10.76 35.41
C ALA A 306 13.50 10.58 34.95
N ALA A 307 13.22 10.59 33.63
CA ALA A 307 11.86 10.45 33.10
C ALA A 307 11.29 9.02 33.21
N VAL A 308 12.17 8.01 33.32
CA VAL A 308 11.77 6.59 33.46
C VAL A 308 11.31 6.24 34.88
N GLN A 309 11.72 7.02 35.90
CA GLN A 309 11.36 6.79 37.30
C GLN A 309 10.01 7.43 37.67
N ALA A 310 9.65 8.56 37.05
CA ALA A 310 8.36 9.21 37.28
C ALA A 310 7.18 8.42 36.67
N ALA A 311 7.36 7.83 35.48
CA ALA A 311 6.33 7.01 34.82
C ALA A 311 6.05 5.66 35.53
N LYS A 312 6.94 5.19 36.41
CA LYS A 312 6.72 3.97 37.19
C LYS A 312 5.89 4.19 38.46
N LYS A 313 5.82 5.41 39.01
CA LYS A 313 5.04 5.71 40.22
C LYS A 313 3.55 6.00 39.93
N GLU A 314 3.22 6.46 38.73
CA GLU A 314 1.83 6.78 38.37
C GLU A 314 1.03 5.56 37.87
N VAL A 315 1.73 4.49 37.44
CA VAL A 315 1.10 3.23 37.03
C VAL A 315 0.75 2.34 38.25
N VAL A 316 1.49 2.43 39.35
CA VAL A 316 1.22 1.63 40.57
C VAL A 316 -0.03 2.13 41.33
N ALA A 317 -0.34 3.43 41.27
CA ALA A 317 -1.50 4.00 41.96
C ALA A 317 -2.85 3.80 41.23
N ARG A 318 -2.85 3.26 40.00
CA ARG A 318 -4.08 2.96 39.24
C ARG A 318 -4.42 1.47 39.16
N THR A 319 -3.61 0.62 39.80
CA THR A 319 -3.84 -0.84 39.86
C THR A 319 -4.67 -1.28 41.08
N GLU A 320 -4.89 -0.40 42.06
CA GLU A 320 -5.60 -0.77 43.31
C GLU A 320 -7.10 -0.39 43.35
N SER A 321 -7.65 0.27 42.32
CA SER A 321 -9.05 0.73 42.29
C SER A 321 -9.94 0.08 41.22
N ALA A 322 -9.48 -0.99 40.56
CA ALA A 322 -10.27 -1.75 39.58
C ALA A 322 -10.72 -3.14 40.07
N GLN A 323 -10.46 -3.51 41.33
CA GLN A 323 -11.05 -4.67 42.00
C GLN A 323 -12.30 -4.26 42.80
N GLN A 324 -13.37 -3.83 42.12
CA GLN A 324 -14.76 -3.87 42.61
C GLN A 324 -15.69 -3.18 41.59
N ALA A 325 -16.19 -3.94 40.61
CA ALA A 325 -17.49 -3.66 39.98
C ALA A 325 -17.97 -4.92 39.24
N GLN A 326 -19.25 -5.23 39.44
CA GLN A 326 -19.94 -6.46 39.09
C GLN A 326 -20.00 -6.78 37.60
N VAL A 327 -19.98 -8.09 37.36
CA VAL A 327 -20.33 -8.81 36.13
C VAL A 327 -21.81 -8.58 35.78
N THR A 328 -22.09 -8.11 34.56
CA THR A 328 -23.36 -8.33 33.87
C THR A 328 -23.13 -8.70 32.41
N ASN A 329 -23.83 -9.75 32.00
CA ASN A 329 -23.70 -10.55 30.78
C ASN A 329 -23.75 -9.78 29.45
N ALA A 330 -22.98 -10.27 28.46
CA ALA A 330 -23.32 -10.17 27.04
C ALA A 330 -22.85 -11.41 26.29
N ASP A 331 -23.85 -12.17 25.83
CA ASP A 331 -23.92 -13.28 24.88
C ASP A 331 -22.64 -13.90 24.28
N SER A 332 -22.35 -15.11 24.76
CA SER A 332 -21.73 -16.17 23.96
C SER A 332 -22.80 -16.86 23.11
N ALA A 333 -22.90 -16.51 21.83
CA ALA A 333 -23.70 -17.27 20.89
C ALA A 333 -23.05 -18.64 20.63
N LYS A 334 -23.61 -19.68 21.28
CA LYS A 334 -23.47 -21.08 20.83
C LYS A 334 -24.19 -21.21 19.48
N VAL A 335 -23.57 -21.91 18.52
CA VAL A 335 -24.24 -22.37 17.31
C VAL A 335 -23.95 -23.85 17.11
N ASP A 336 -24.99 -24.55 16.67
CA ASP A 336 -25.29 -25.96 16.88
C ASP A 336 -24.34 -26.98 16.24
N ALA A 337 -24.36 -28.17 16.85
CA ALA A 337 -23.72 -29.38 16.35
C ALA A 337 -24.17 -29.73 14.92
N ALA A 338 -23.21 -29.98 14.03
CA ALA A 338 -23.48 -30.50 12.70
C ALA A 338 -24.16 -31.89 12.76
N PRO A 339 -25.12 -32.19 11.86
CA PRO A 339 -25.83 -33.45 11.87
C PRO A 339 -24.93 -34.64 11.49
N LYS A 340 -25.28 -35.79 12.07
CA LYS A 340 -24.71 -37.12 11.80
C LYS A 340 -24.92 -37.47 10.31
N SER A 341 -23.87 -38.00 9.69
CA SER A 341 -23.77 -38.53 8.31
C SER A 341 -25.09 -38.86 7.60
N ILE A 342 -25.35 -38.23 6.44
CA ILE A 342 -26.35 -38.68 5.45
C ILE A 342 -25.81 -38.43 4.02
N ALA A 343 -26.15 -39.36 3.13
CA ALA A 343 -25.74 -39.55 1.76
C ALA A 343 -25.95 -38.35 0.81
N THR A 344 -25.14 -38.35 -0.25
CA THR A 344 -25.28 -37.52 -1.44
C THR A 344 -26.63 -37.76 -2.12
N SER A 345 -27.50 -36.75 -2.14
CA SER A 345 -28.56 -36.63 -3.15
C SER A 345 -29.02 -35.19 -3.36
N ASP A 346 -28.87 -34.76 -4.61
CA ASP A 346 -29.70 -33.85 -5.40
C ASP A 346 -30.31 -32.62 -4.73
N VAL A 347 -29.68 -31.47 -4.92
CA VAL A 347 -30.37 -30.18 -4.89
C VAL A 347 -30.22 -29.45 -6.23
N ARG A 348 -31.41 -29.30 -6.81
CA ARG A 348 -31.86 -28.76 -8.09
C ARG A 348 -31.29 -27.39 -8.48
N ALA A 349 -31.04 -27.28 -9.78
CA ALA A 349 -30.57 -26.13 -10.52
C ALA A 349 -31.64 -25.04 -10.76
N GLU A 350 -32.32 -24.57 -9.71
CA GLU A 350 -33.48 -23.66 -9.88
C GLU A 350 -33.20 -22.17 -9.66
N ASN A 351 -31.94 -21.74 -9.47
CA ASN A 351 -31.59 -20.30 -9.37
C ASN A 351 -30.60 -19.80 -10.43
N TYR A 352 -30.39 -20.52 -11.52
CA TYR A 352 -29.47 -20.09 -12.58
C TYR A 352 -30.18 -20.12 -13.94
N GLY A 353 -30.36 -18.95 -14.55
CA GLY A 353 -30.86 -18.83 -15.92
C GLY A 353 -29.92 -19.47 -16.94
N PRO A 354 -30.41 -19.83 -18.14
CA PRO A 354 -29.60 -20.49 -19.15
C PRO A 354 -28.43 -19.59 -19.59
N GLY A 355 -27.20 -20.04 -19.33
CA GLY A 355 -25.96 -19.34 -19.68
C GLY A 355 -24.99 -19.05 -18.52
N MET A 356 -25.40 -19.26 -17.25
CA MET A 356 -24.48 -19.17 -16.11
C MET A 356 -24.05 -20.57 -15.65
N ALA A 357 -22.92 -21.05 -16.15
CA ALA A 357 -22.22 -22.15 -15.47
C ALA A 357 -21.71 -21.62 -14.11
N PRO A 358 -21.75 -22.38 -13.02
CA PRO A 358 -21.12 -21.95 -11.78
C PRO A 358 -19.61 -21.89 -12.02
N ASP A 359 -19.03 -20.70 -12.09
CA ASP A 359 -17.57 -20.61 -12.14
C ASP A 359 -17.00 -21.14 -10.82
N ILE A 360 -16.00 -22.01 -10.94
CA ILE A 360 -15.21 -22.54 -9.83
C ILE A 360 -14.50 -21.37 -9.13
N GLY A 361 -14.42 -21.42 -7.80
CA GLY A 361 -13.67 -20.48 -6.98
C GLY A 361 -14.52 -19.63 -6.05
N TRP A 362 -13.92 -18.56 -5.56
CA TRP A 362 -14.53 -17.65 -4.59
C TRP A 362 -15.71 -16.87 -5.18
N LYS A 363 -16.79 -16.79 -4.41
CA LYS A 363 -18.00 -16.02 -4.73
C LYS A 363 -18.36 -15.15 -3.53
N GLU A 364 -18.65 -13.88 -3.78
CA GLU A 364 -19.12 -12.96 -2.75
C GLU A 364 -20.63 -12.73 -2.93
N SER A 365 -21.38 -12.75 -1.82
CA SER A 365 -22.78 -12.34 -1.79
C SER A 365 -23.10 -11.68 -0.46
N ASN A 366 -23.62 -10.45 -0.51
CA ASN A 366 -24.02 -9.67 0.67
C ASN A 366 -22.94 -9.62 1.77
N GLY A 367 -21.68 -9.41 1.39
CA GLY A 367 -20.54 -9.34 2.30
C GLY A 367 -20.10 -10.68 2.91
N SER A 368 -20.72 -11.79 2.51
CA SER A 368 -20.31 -13.15 2.85
C SER A 368 -19.58 -13.81 1.68
N TRP A 369 -18.50 -14.53 1.98
CA TRP A 369 -17.73 -15.25 0.98
C TRP A 369 -18.08 -16.73 0.98
N PHE A 370 -18.17 -17.31 -0.21
CA PHE A 370 -18.45 -18.71 -0.48
C PHE A 370 -17.38 -19.25 -1.43
N TYR A 371 -17.21 -20.55 -1.49
CA TYR A 371 -16.29 -21.17 -2.43
C TYR A 371 -16.97 -22.29 -3.21
N VAL A 372 -16.87 -22.26 -4.53
CA VAL A 372 -17.31 -23.33 -5.42
C VAL A 372 -16.10 -24.19 -5.76
N LYS A 373 -16.14 -25.46 -5.39
CA LYS A 373 -15.07 -26.45 -5.64
C LYS A 373 -15.02 -26.84 -7.11
N SER A 374 -13.96 -27.55 -7.51
CA SER A 374 -13.75 -27.98 -8.90
C SER A 374 -14.83 -28.92 -9.44
N ASP A 375 -15.50 -29.65 -8.55
CA ASP A 375 -16.66 -30.51 -8.84
C ASP A 375 -17.98 -29.73 -8.96
N LYS A 376 -17.92 -28.39 -8.91
CA LYS A 376 -19.06 -27.44 -8.94
C LYS A 376 -19.95 -27.47 -7.70
N THR A 377 -19.57 -28.20 -6.65
CA THR A 377 -20.26 -28.14 -5.36
C THR A 377 -19.77 -26.93 -4.55
N SER A 378 -20.59 -26.44 -3.61
CA SER A 378 -20.18 -25.36 -2.71
C SER A 378 -19.51 -25.91 -1.45
N ALA A 379 -18.47 -25.23 -0.96
CA ALA A 379 -17.82 -25.53 0.30
C ALA A 379 -18.77 -25.26 1.47
N ARG A 380 -19.05 -26.26 2.32
CA ARG A 380 -19.98 -26.16 3.47
C ARG A 380 -19.56 -27.11 4.59
N ALA A 381 -19.57 -26.62 5.84
CA ALA A 381 -19.20 -27.40 7.03
C ALA A 381 -17.85 -28.13 6.89
N GLU A 382 -16.85 -27.48 6.29
CA GLU A 382 -15.56 -28.10 5.98
C GLU A 382 -14.41 -27.10 6.03
N VAL A 383 -13.18 -27.61 6.20
CA VAL A 383 -11.96 -26.83 6.08
C VAL A 383 -11.30 -27.19 4.75
N LEU A 384 -11.11 -26.21 3.87
CA LEU A 384 -10.46 -26.40 2.58
C LEU A 384 -9.08 -25.79 2.55
N ASN A 385 -8.14 -26.50 1.95
CA ASN A 385 -6.88 -25.89 1.52
C ASN A 385 -7.06 -25.29 0.14
N ILE A 386 -7.09 -23.96 0.07
CA ILE A 386 -7.27 -23.20 -1.18
C ILE A 386 -6.00 -22.36 -1.35
N ASN A 387 -5.24 -22.66 -2.40
CA ASN A 387 -3.99 -21.96 -2.71
C ASN A 387 -2.99 -21.93 -1.54
N GLY A 388 -2.84 -23.06 -0.83
CA GLY A 388 -1.87 -23.21 0.26
C GLY A 388 -2.32 -22.63 1.61
N LYS A 389 -3.54 -22.08 1.70
CA LYS A 389 -4.12 -21.59 2.96
C LYS A 389 -5.36 -22.40 3.31
N LYS A 390 -5.53 -22.68 4.60
CA LYS A 390 -6.74 -23.33 5.12
C LYS A 390 -7.82 -22.28 5.35
N TYR A 391 -9.02 -22.56 4.88
CA TYR A 391 -10.23 -21.76 5.06
C TYR A 391 -11.31 -22.62 5.69
N TRP A 392 -11.98 -22.09 6.69
CA TRP A 392 -13.10 -22.76 7.34
C TRP A 392 -14.41 -22.26 6.75
N PHE A 393 -15.30 -23.16 6.37
CA PHE A 393 -16.65 -22.85 5.90
C PHE A 393 -17.68 -23.35 6.89
N ASP A 394 -18.53 -22.45 7.36
CA ASP A 394 -19.64 -22.78 8.26
C ASP A 394 -20.72 -23.61 7.53
N ALA A 395 -21.70 -24.15 8.25
CA ALA A 395 -22.72 -25.05 7.69
C ALA A 395 -23.57 -24.39 6.58
N ASP A 396 -23.76 -23.07 6.67
CA ASP A 396 -24.44 -22.26 5.66
C ASP A 396 -23.54 -21.87 4.47
N GLY A 397 -22.30 -22.38 4.42
CA GLY A 397 -21.35 -22.22 3.33
C GLY A 397 -20.55 -20.92 3.36
N LYS A 398 -20.74 -20.10 4.39
CA LYS A 398 -19.99 -18.87 4.55
C LYS A 398 -18.58 -19.18 5.04
N MET A 399 -17.61 -18.51 4.46
CA MET A 399 -16.24 -18.47 4.94
C MET A 399 -16.21 -17.81 6.32
N ALA A 400 -15.71 -18.55 7.30
CA ALA A 400 -15.62 -18.11 8.68
C ALA A 400 -14.55 -17.02 8.87
N LYS A 401 -14.80 -16.17 9.87
CA LYS A 401 -13.86 -15.19 10.43
C LYS A 401 -13.90 -15.29 11.96
N GLY A 402 -12.79 -14.97 12.60
CA GLY A 402 -12.59 -15.07 14.04
C GLY A 402 -12.40 -16.49 14.55
N TRP A 403 -12.64 -16.69 15.85
CA TRP A 403 -12.48 -17.98 16.52
C TRP A 403 -13.49 -19.02 16.02
N ARG A 404 -13.02 -20.26 15.84
CA ARG A 404 -13.83 -21.46 15.57
C ARG A 404 -13.31 -22.62 16.40
N GLN A 405 -14.20 -23.50 16.82
CA GLN A 405 -13.87 -24.69 17.59
C GLN A 405 -14.29 -25.93 16.80
N ASP A 406 -13.42 -26.93 16.72
CA ASP A 406 -13.79 -28.22 16.16
C ASP A 406 -14.52 -29.11 17.19
N THR A 407 -14.99 -30.28 16.74
CA THR A 407 -15.72 -31.23 17.58
C THR A 407 -14.87 -31.87 18.68
N SER A 408 -13.55 -31.78 18.60
CA SER A 408 -12.62 -32.24 19.64
C SER A 408 -12.43 -31.21 20.75
N GLY A 409 -12.97 -30.00 20.59
CA GLY A 409 -12.76 -28.88 21.49
C GLY A 409 -11.53 -28.04 21.17
N SER A 410 -10.82 -28.31 20.08
CA SER A 410 -9.64 -27.53 19.67
C SER A 410 -10.06 -26.20 19.04
N TRP A 411 -9.40 -25.12 19.43
CA TRP A 411 -9.68 -23.78 18.91
C TRP A 411 -8.75 -23.42 17.75
N TYR A 412 -9.31 -22.71 16.77
CA TYR A 412 -8.62 -22.18 15.60
C TYR A 412 -9.05 -20.72 15.42
N PHE A 413 -8.18 -19.91 14.80
CA PHE A 413 -8.52 -18.53 14.48
C PHE A 413 -8.47 -18.30 12.98
N MET A 414 -9.58 -17.80 12.44
CA MET A 414 -9.69 -17.36 11.05
C MET A 414 -9.50 -15.84 11.02
N GLU A 415 -8.55 -15.36 10.24
CA GLU A 415 -8.32 -13.92 10.08
C GLU A 415 -9.50 -13.23 9.38
N ASP A 416 -9.46 -11.89 9.28
CA ASP A 416 -10.46 -11.14 8.50
C ASP A 416 -10.48 -11.53 7.01
N SER A 417 -9.37 -12.08 6.52
CA SER A 417 -9.24 -12.67 5.18
C SER A 417 -9.89 -14.04 5.05
N GLY A 418 -10.30 -14.64 6.17
CA GLY A 418 -10.77 -16.02 6.31
C GLY A 418 -9.69 -17.09 6.26
N ALA A 419 -8.41 -16.71 6.14
CA ALA A 419 -7.31 -17.66 6.24
C ALA A 419 -7.10 -18.08 7.70
N MET A 420 -6.82 -19.36 7.92
CA MET A 420 -6.52 -19.90 9.25
C MET A 420 -5.12 -19.46 9.68
N ASN A 421 -5.02 -18.85 10.85
CA ASN A 421 -3.74 -18.54 11.49
C ASN A 421 -3.08 -19.85 11.96
N SER A 422 -1.77 -19.98 11.74
CA SER A 422 -0.97 -21.14 12.15
C SER A 422 0.49 -20.73 12.31
N SER A 423 1.23 -21.46 13.14
CA SER A 423 2.66 -21.23 13.41
C SER A 423 2.98 -19.82 13.90
N GLY A 424 2.17 -19.24 14.80
CA GLY A 424 2.42 -17.88 15.23
C GLY A 424 1.57 -17.35 16.37
N TRP A 425 1.96 -16.18 16.85
CA TRP A 425 1.27 -15.42 17.88
C TRP A 425 0.07 -14.66 17.32
N LEU A 426 -1.01 -14.67 18.09
CA LEU A 426 -2.23 -13.90 17.86
C LEU A 426 -2.49 -13.00 19.06
N LYS A 427 -2.58 -11.69 18.82
CA LYS A 427 -3.10 -10.74 19.80
C LYS A 427 -4.59 -10.55 19.58
N TYR A 428 -5.41 -10.91 20.56
CA TYR A 428 -6.86 -10.76 20.49
C TYR A 428 -7.39 -10.22 21.83
N ASN A 429 -8.15 -9.12 21.79
CA ASN A 429 -8.68 -8.43 22.98
C ASN A 429 -7.63 -8.14 24.06
N GLY A 430 -6.40 -7.77 23.65
CA GLY A 430 -5.32 -7.43 24.57
C GLY A 430 -4.57 -8.63 25.15
N LEU A 431 -5.04 -9.86 24.90
CA LEU A 431 -4.40 -11.11 25.31
C LEU A 431 -3.63 -11.73 24.14
N TRP A 432 -2.61 -12.52 24.46
CA TRP A 432 -1.77 -13.21 23.49
C TRP A 432 -2.01 -14.71 23.54
N TYR A 433 -2.19 -15.29 22.36
CA TYR A 433 -2.41 -16.71 22.12
C TYR A 433 -1.40 -17.21 21.09
N TYR A 434 -1.07 -18.49 21.11
CA TYR A 434 -0.21 -19.09 20.08
C TYR A 434 -0.96 -20.17 19.31
N LEU A 435 -0.90 -20.11 17.98
CA LEU A 435 -1.46 -21.11 17.07
C LEU A 435 -0.32 -22.00 16.57
N GLY A 436 -0.43 -23.31 16.82
CA GLY A 436 0.51 -24.32 16.36
C GLY A 436 0.55 -24.47 14.84
N SER A 437 1.45 -25.30 14.34
CA SER A 437 1.65 -25.51 12.90
C SER A 437 0.46 -26.16 12.19
N ASP A 438 -0.38 -26.88 12.93
CA ASP A 438 -1.63 -27.43 12.40
C ASP A 438 -2.80 -26.43 12.44
N GLY A 439 -2.60 -25.26 13.07
CA GLY A 439 -3.58 -24.19 13.27
C GLY A 439 -4.26 -24.20 14.64
N LYS A 440 -4.02 -25.22 15.47
CA LYS A 440 -4.65 -25.32 16.79
C LYS A 440 -4.04 -24.34 17.76
N MET A 441 -4.88 -23.68 18.54
CA MET A 441 -4.45 -22.90 19.68
C MET A 441 -3.83 -23.81 20.73
N LEU A 442 -2.61 -23.47 21.15
CA LEU A 442 -1.92 -24.17 22.22
C LEU A 442 -2.50 -23.76 23.59
N THR A 443 -2.64 -24.72 24.50
CA THR A 443 -3.05 -24.49 25.89
C THR A 443 -2.18 -25.31 26.83
N ASN A 444 -1.99 -24.81 28.06
CA ASN A 444 -1.29 -25.49 29.14
C ASN A 444 0.08 -26.07 28.74
N THR A 445 0.86 -25.28 27.98
CA THR A 445 2.12 -25.70 27.37
C THR A 445 3.06 -24.52 27.15
N THR A 446 4.26 -24.81 26.66
CA THR A 446 5.26 -23.81 26.26
C THR A 446 5.32 -23.71 24.73
N THR A 447 5.33 -22.49 24.20
CA THR A 447 5.46 -22.22 22.76
C THR A 447 6.86 -22.56 22.24
N PRO A 448 7.05 -22.75 20.92
CA PRO A 448 8.37 -23.05 20.34
C PRO A 448 9.46 -22.02 20.65
N ASP A 449 9.07 -20.77 20.91
CA ASP A 449 9.94 -19.65 21.29
C ASP A 449 10.06 -19.45 22.81
N GLY A 450 9.53 -20.36 23.62
CA GLY A 450 9.84 -20.48 25.05
C GLY A 450 8.87 -19.82 26.03
N TYR A 451 7.69 -19.37 25.59
CA TYR A 451 6.72 -18.69 26.46
C TYR A 451 5.64 -19.64 26.98
N THR A 452 5.17 -19.43 28.20
CA THR A 452 4.19 -20.33 28.84
C THR A 452 2.76 -19.85 28.64
N LEU A 453 1.86 -20.77 28.29
CA LEU A 453 0.43 -20.55 28.12
C LEU A 453 -0.37 -21.27 29.22
N ASN A 454 -1.40 -20.61 29.75
CA ASN A 454 -2.29 -21.19 30.76
C ASN A 454 -3.36 -22.13 30.16
N SER A 455 -4.30 -22.61 30.98
CA SER A 455 -5.40 -23.49 30.55
C SER A 455 -6.31 -22.88 29.49
N ASP A 456 -6.40 -21.55 29.43
CA ASP A 456 -7.20 -20.80 28.46
C ASP A 456 -6.38 -20.43 27.20
N GLY A 457 -5.12 -20.87 27.11
CA GLY A 457 -4.22 -20.59 26.00
C GLY A 457 -3.60 -19.18 26.01
N VAL A 458 -3.80 -18.45 27.11
CA VAL A 458 -3.29 -17.09 27.27
C VAL A 458 -1.85 -17.14 27.75
N TRP A 459 -0.97 -16.34 27.14
CA TRP A 459 0.39 -16.14 27.61
C TRP A 459 0.41 -15.49 28.99
N VAL A 460 1.18 -16.09 29.92
CA VAL A 460 1.18 -15.69 31.34
C VAL A 460 2.54 -15.31 31.92
N SER A 461 3.67 -15.65 31.26
CA SER A 461 5.03 -15.15 31.56
C SER A 461 6.03 -15.75 30.59
#